data_AF-A0A957SB11-F1
#
_entry.id   AF-A0A957SB11-F1
#
_cell.length_a   1.000
_cell.length_b   1.000
_cell.length_c   1.000
_cell.angle_alpha   90.00
_cell.angle_beta   90.00
_cell.angle_gamma   90.00
#
_symmetry.space_group_name_H-M   'P 1'
#
loop_
_entity.id
_entity.type
_entity.pdbx_description
1 polymer ?
#
loop_
_entity_poly.entity_id
_entity_poly.type
_entity_poly.pdbx_seq_one_letter_code
_entity_poly.pdbx_strand_id
1 'polypeptide(L)' 'GQWRWKDEDEFRRRLEVGIDSPPQHERIRQAGWEFIERLEQMRWPFNGGWQHWRAPLDWQRRLLPQGWTADYETHSKLLQ' A
#
# COMPACT_ATOMS: atom_id res chain seq x y z
N GLY A 1 -3.92 -19.92 -1.21
CA GLY A 1 -4.83 -18.77 -1.42
C GLY A 1 -4.60 -18.22 -2.81
N GLN A 2 -5.56 -17.48 -3.37
CA GLN A 2 -5.35 -16.76 -4.63
C GLN A 2 -5.03 -15.30 -4.31
N TRP A 3 -4.18 -14.68 -5.12
CA TRP A 3 -3.85 -13.26 -5.03
C TRP A 3 -4.13 -12.58 -6.36
N ARG A 4 -4.33 -11.27 -6.32
CA ARG A 4 -4.43 -10.40 -7.51
C ARG A 4 -3.82 -9.05 -7.19
N TRP A 5 -3.25 -8.41 -8.22
CA TRP A 5 -2.87 -7.01 -8.12
C TRP A 5 -4.11 -6.12 -7.92
N LYS A 6 -3.91 -5.01 -7.21
CA LYS A 6 -4.89 -3.95 -7.00
C LYS A 6 -4.31 -2.65 -7.54
N ASP A 7 -5.21 -1.76 -7.94
CA ASP A 7 -4.91 -0.37 -8.26
C ASP A 7 -3.85 -0.20 -9.38
N GLU A 8 -3.90 -1.10 -10.38
CA GLU A 8 -2.94 -1.16 -11.49
C GLU A 8 -3.10 0.02 -12.47
N ASP A 9 -4.32 0.52 -12.63
CA ASP A 9 -4.63 1.71 -13.39
C ASP A 9 -4.17 2.97 -12.68
N GLU A 10 -4.39 3.11 -11.37
CA GLU A 10 -3.84 4.22 -10.60
C GLU A 10 -2.30 4.17 -10.56
N PHE A 11 -1.70 2.98 -10.41
CA PHE A 11 -0.26 2.82 -10.53
C PHE A 11 0.24 3.34 -11.87
N ARG A 12 -0.34 2.91 -12.99
CA ARG A 12 0.01 3.43 -14.32
C ARG A 12 -0.18 4.95 -14.42
N ARG A 13 -1.30 5.47 -13.90
CA ARG A 13 -1.62 6.90 -13.95
C ARG A 13 -0.54 7.75 -13.29
N ARG A 14 0.02 7.30 -12.16
CA ARG A 14 1.07 8.02 -11.44
C ARG A 14 2.30 8.31 -12.30
N LEU A 15 2.70 7.37 -13.17
CA LEU A 15 3.77 7.59 -14.13
C LEU A 15 3.34 8.56 -15.25
N GLU A 16 2.13 8.37 -15.79
CA GLU A 16 1.60 9.22 -16.88
C GLU A 16 1.53 10.70 -16.48
N VAL A 17 1.08 10.98 -15.25
CA VAL A 17 0.93 12.35 -14.73
C VAL A 17 2.19 12.87 -14.02
N GLY A 18 3.30 12.12 -14.09
CA GLY A 18 4.60 12.53 -13.57
C GLY A 18 4.68 12.61 -12.04
N ILE A 19 3.76 11.97 -11.32
CA ILE A 19 3.86 11.83 -9.86
C ILE A 19 5.04 10.90 -9.52
N ASP A 20 5.18 9.81 -10.27
CA ASP A 20 6.29 8.87 -10.15
C ASP A 20 7.19 8.93 -11.39
N SER A 21 8.49 8.68 -11.19
CA SER A 21 9.47 8.50 -12.27
C SER A 21 9.57 7.04 -12.71
N PRO A 22 10.06 6.75 -13.94
CA PRO A 22 10.25 5.37 -14.40
C PRO A 22 11.11 4.52 -13.43
N PRO A 23 12.24 5.02 -12.87
CA PRO A 23 13.00 4.25 -11.89
C PRO A 23 12.26 4.01 -10.56
N GLN A 24 11.31 4.85 -10.18
CA GLN A 24 10.46 4.59 -9.00
C GLN A 24 9.44 3.49 -9.31
N HIS A 25 8.81 3.53 -10.48
CA HIS A 25 7.87 2.50 -10.94
C HIS A 25 8.51 1.11 -10.96
N GLU A 26 9.72 0.98 -11.50
CA GLU A 26 10.43 -0.29 -11.53
C GLU A 26 10.69 -0.84 -10.11
N ARG A 27 11.15 0.03 -9.20
CA ARG A 27 11.39 -0.37 -7.80
C ARG A 27 10.09 -0.79 -7.09
N ILE A 28 8.98 -0.10 -7.32
CA ILE A 28 7.69 -0.47 -6.74
C ILE A 28 7.24 -1.83 -7.29
N ARG A 29 7.38 -2.07 -8.60
CA ARG A 29 7.04 -3.35 -9.21
C ARG A 29 7.88 -4.49 -8.67
N GLN A 30 9.19 -4.27 -8.54
CA GLN A 30 10.11 -5.24 -7.93
C GLN A 30 9.71 -5.55 -6.48
N ALA A 31 9.42 -4.54 -5.66
CA ALA A 31 8.97 -4.75 -4.29
C ALA A 31 7.68 -5.57 -4.22
N GLY A 32 6.76 -5.38 -5.17
CA GLY A 32 5.56 -6.21 -5.31
C GLY A 32 5.88 -7.68 -5.58
N TRP A 33 6.84 -7.97 -6.47
CA TRP A 33 7.27 -9.34 -6.74
C TRP A 33 7.95 -10.00 -5.54
N GLU A 34 8.81 -9.27 -4.83
CA GLU A 34 9.42 -9.76 -3.58
C GLU A 34 8.36 -10.08 -2.52
N PHE A 35 7.29 -9.30 -2.46
CA PHE A 35 6.16 -9.56 -1.57
C PHE A 35 5.38 -10.81 -1.96
N ILE A 36 5.12 -11.01 -3.26
CA ILE A 36 4.45 -12.22 -3.78
C ILE A 36 5.29 -13.45 -3.49
N GLU A 37 6.60 -13.41 -3.71
CA GLU A 37 7.49 -14.53 -3.41
C GLU A 37 7.40 -14.93 -1.92
N ARG A 38 7.36 -13.94 -1.00
CA ARG A 38 7.15 -14.20 0.43
C ARG A 38 5.78 -14.80 0.72
N LEU A 39 4.73 -14.33 0.05
CA LEU A 39 3.37 -14.85 0.17
C LEU A 39 3.28 -16.31 -0.29
N GLU A 40 3.82 -16.63 -1.46
CA GLU A 40 3.79 -17.96 -2.04
C GLU A 40 4.56 -18.98 -1.21
N GLN A 41 5.65 -18.54 -0.58
CA GLN A 41 6.42 -19.34 0.38
C GLN A 41 5.83 -19.34 1.79
N MET A 42 4.69 -18.64 2.02
CA MET A 42 4.06 -18.46 3.33
C MET A 42 5.05 -18.00 4.42
N ARG A 43 6.00 -17.14 4.07
CA ARG A 43 6.97 -16.57 5.01
C ARG A 43 6.33 -15.50 5.89
N TRP A 44 7.07 -14.99 6.89
CA TRP A 44 6.64 -13.84 7.67
C TRP A 44 6.26 -12.68 6.72
N PRO A 45 5.14 -11.98 6.95
CA PRO A 45 4.25 -12.06 8.11
C PRO A 45 3.10 -13.08 7.97
N PHE A 46 2.96 -13.78 6.84
CA PHE A 46 1.81 -14.63 6.55
C PHE A 46 1.70 -15.87 7.45
N ASN A 47 2.83 -16.37 7.95
CA ASN A 47 2.88 -17.41 8.99
C ASN A 47 2.83 -16.87 10.42
N GLY A 48 2.61 -15.56 10.61
CA GLY A 48 2.65 -14.90 11.92
C GLY A 48 1.37 -15.04 12.77
N GLY A 49 0.32 -15.71 12.27
CA GLY A 49 -0.93 -15.89 13.01
C GLY A 49 -1.79 -14.64 13.17
N TRP A 50 -1.49 -13.56 12.43
CA TRP A 50 -2.18 -12.27 12.52
C TRP A 50 -3.70 -12.34 12.30
N GLN A 51 -4.20 -13.36 11.60
CA GLN A 51 -5.64 -13.60 11.44
C GLN A 51 -6.37 -13.85 12.78
N HIS A 52 -5.65 -14.28 13.81
CA HIS A 52 -6.17 -14.53 15.16
C HIS A 52 -6.03 -13.31 16.08
N TRP A 53 -5.21 -12.33 15.71
CA TRP A 53 -5.01 -11.14 16.51
C TRP A 53 -6.33 -10.36 16.66
N ARG A 54 -6.55 -9.79 17.85
CA ARG A 54 -7.66 -8.90 18.18
C ARG A 54 -7.12 -7.71 18.97
N ALA A 55 -7.61 -6.52 18.65
CA ALA A 55 -7.31 -5.32 19.43
C ALA A 55 -7.80 -5.49 20.88
N PRO A 56 -7.05 -5.00 21.89
CA PRO A 56 -7.55 -4.90 23.26
C PRO A 56 -8.85 -4.10 23.34
N LEU A 57 -9.77 -4.51 24.22
CA LEU A 57 -11.08 -3.87 24.37
C LEU A 57 -10.99 -2.45 24.95
N ASP A 58 -9.92 -2.16 25.68
CA ASP A 58 -9.63 -0.89 26.33
C ASP A 58 -8.81 0.07 25.45
N TRP A 59 -8.54 -0.29 24.19
CA TRP A 59 -7.90 0.62 23.24
C TRP A 59 -8.74 1.86 23.01
N GLN A 60 -8.24 2.98 23.50
CA GLN A 60 -8.88 4.29 23.34
C GLN A 60 -8.74 4.78 21.91
N ARG A 61 -9.83 5.33 21.37
CA ARG A 61 -9.81 6.06 20.11
C ARG A 61 -8.91 7.29 20.24
N ARG A 62 -7.89 7.39 19.37
CA ARG A 62 -7.08 8.61 19.25
C ARG A 62 -7.75 9.60 18.30
N LEU A 63 -7.60 10.88 18.61
CA LEU A 63 -7.99 11.96 17.71
C LEU A 63 -6.87 12.19 16.69
N LEU A 64 -7.24 12.64 15.49
CA LEU A 64 -6.27 13.15 14.53
C LEU A 64 -5.57 14.38 15.12
N PRO A 65 -4.22 14.48 15.05
CA PRO A 65 -3.51 15.66 15.51
C PRO A 65 -3.99 16.93 14.81
N GLN A 66 -4.00 18.05 15.54
CA GLN A 66 -4.25 19.36 14.94
C GLN A 66 -3.22 19.62 13.84
N GLY A 67 -3.69 20.10 12.68
CA GLY A 67 -2.83 20.39 11.53
C GLY A 67 -2.50 19.20 10.64
N TRP A 68 -3.06 18.01 10.91
CA TRP A 68 -3.01 16.92 9.95
C TRP A 68 -3.81 17.29 8.68
N THR A 69 -3.18 17.15 7.51
CA THR A 69 -3.79 17.43 6.20
C THR A 69 -3.53 16.28 5.24
N ALA A 70 -4.47 16.01 4.33
CA ALA A 70 -4.24 15.12 3.20
C ALA A 70 -3.47 15.85 2.07
N ASP A 71 -2.72 15.09 1.27
CA ASP A 71 -2.08 15.60 0.06
C ASP A 71 -3.09 15.67 -1.10
N TYR A 72 -3.81 16.78 -1.16
CA TYR A 72 -4.81 17.02 -2.20
C TYR A 72 -4.17 17.40 -3.55
N GLU A 73 -2.93 17.86 -3.58
CA GLU A 73 -2.28 18.26 -4.84
C GLU A 73 -1.93 17.03 -5.66
N THR A 74 -1.23 16.06 -5.06
CA THR A 74 -0.90 14.79 -5.72
C THR A 74 -2.18 14.03 -6.07
N HIS A 75 -3.18 14.04 -5.18
CA HIS A 75 -4.45 13.38 -5.45
C HIS A 75 -5.18 14.00 -6.66
N SER A 76 -5.14 15.33 -6.80
CA SER A 76 -5.76 16.01 -7.94
C SER A 76 -5.05 15.69 -9.26
N LYS A 77 -3.73 15.51 -9.25
CA LYS A 77 -2.96 15.06 -10.43
C LYS A 77 -3.37 13.67 -10.90
N LEU A 78 -3.83 12.78 -10.01
CA LEU A 78 -4.35 11.46 -10.38
C LEU A 78 -5.69 11.49 -11.12
N LEU A 79 -6.47 12.56 -10.92
CA LEU A 79 -7.84 12.69 -11.46
C LEU A 79 -7.91 13.47 -12.77
N GLN A 80 -6.85 14.23 -13.10
CA GLN A 80 -6.63 14.74 -14.46
C GLN A 80 -6.43 13.55 -15.39
#